data_AF-A0A822GHI6-F1
#
_entry.id   AF-A0A822GHI6-F1
#
_cell.length_a   1.000
_cell.length_b   1.000
_cell.length_c   1.000
_cell.angle_alpha   90.00
_cell.angle_beta   90.00
_cell.angle_gamma   90.00
#
_symmetry.space_group_name_H-M   'P 1'
#
loop_
_entity.id
_entity.type
_entity.pdbx_description
1 polymer ?
#
loop_
_entity_poly.entity_id
_entity_poly.type
_entity_poly.pdbx_seq_one_letter_code
_entity_poly.pdbx_strand_id
1 'polypeptide(L)' 'EALEAYNAAMKIDGNNAIYYCNRAAAHNKLNNNDQALSDCFRSIEIDPNYSKAYGRLG' A
#
# COMPACT_ATOMS: atom_id res chain seq x y z
N GLU A 1 0.89 -12.55 8.43
CA GLU A 1 -0.10 -11.78 9.23
C GLU A 1 -0.44 -10.38 8.67
N ALA A 2 0.43 -9.36 8.68
CA ALA A 2 0.02 -8.00 8.26
C ALA A 2 -0.41 -7.89 6.78
N LEU A 3 0.34 -8.51 5.85
CA LEU A 3 -0.02 -8.53 4.42
C LEU A 3 -1.35 -9.23 4.16
N GLU A 4 -1.62 -10.31 4.89
CA GLU A 4 -2.85 -11.09 4.77
C GLU A 4 -4.05 -10.31 5.29
N ALA A 5 -3.89 -9.57 6.40
CA ALA A 5 -4.91 -8.67 6.92
C ALA A 5 -5.23 -7.56 5.91
N TYR A 6 -4.23 -6.98 5.25
CA TYR A 6 -4.47 -5.98 4.19
C TYR A 6 -5.13 -6.60 2.95
N ASN A 7 -4.76 -7.83 2.56
CA ASN A 7 -5.44 -8.53 1.47
C ASN A 7 -6.91 -8.81 1.78
N ALA A 8 -7.23 -9.21 3.02
CA ALA A 8 -8.61 -9.39 3.46
C ALA A 8 -9.37 -8.06 3.47
N ALA A 9 -8.75 -6.99 3.98
CA ALA A 9 -9.34 -5.65 3.98
C ALA A 9 -9.63 -5.15 2.56
N MET A 10 -8.70 -5.34 1.62
CA MET A 10 -8.88 -4.98 0.20
C MET A 10 -9.97 -5.81 -0.50
N LYS A 11 -10.26 -7.03 -0.04
CA LYS A 11 -11.39 -7.81 -0.56
C LYS A 11 -12.74 -7.25 -0.11
N ILE A 12 -12.78 -6.60 1.04
CA ILE A 12 -13.99 -5.98 1.60
C ILE A 12 -14.15 -4.57 1.03
N ASP A 13 -13.07 -3.78 1.07
CA ASP A 13 -13.00 -2.43 0.54
C ASP A 13 -11.65 -2.23 -0.18
N GLY A 14 -11.66 -2.52 -1.48
CA GLY A 14 -10.49 -2.43 -2.35
C GLY A 14 -10.17 -1.02 -2.82
N ASN A 15 -10.94 -0.01 -2.41
CA ASN A 15 -10.79 1.36 -2.90
C ASN A 15 -10.21 2.31 -1.83
N ASN A 16 -9.53 1.75 -0.83
CA ASN A 16 -8.93 2.53 0.23
C ASN A 16 -7.41 2.61 0.08
N ALA A 17 -6.91 3.79 -0.26
CA ALA A 17 -5.49 4.08 -0.44
C ALA A 17 -4.64 3.73 0.80
N ILE A 18 -5.22 3.79 2.00
CA ILE A 18 -4.53 3.49 3.27
C ILE A 18 -4.08 2.02 3.31
N TYR A 19 -4.90 1.08 2.84
CA TYR A 19 -4.55 -0.34 2.84
C TYR A 19 -3.34 -0.61 1.95
N TYR A 20 -3.30 0.00 0.77
CA TYR A 20 -2.17 -0.12 -0.15
C TYR A 20 -0.89 0.47 0.43
N CYS A 21 -0.93 1.68 1.00
CA CYS A 21 0.25 2.28 1.62
C CYS A 21 0.77 1.50 2.83
N ASN A 22 -0.13 0.93 3.64
CA ASN A 22 0.27 0.11 4.78
C ASN A 22 0.78 -1.27 4.34
N ARG A 23 0.24 -1.85 3.25
CA ARG A 23 0.78 -3.06 2.63
C ARG A 23 2.17 -2.80 2.03
N ALA A 24 2.36 -1.66 1.37
CA ALA A 24 3.67 -1.21 0.90
C ALA A 24 4.70 -1.10 2.03
N ALA A 25 4.29 -0.57 3.19
CA ALA A 25 5.12 -0.51 4.39
C ALA A 25 5.61 -1.88 4.86
N ALA A 26 4.70 -2.86 4.87
CA ALA A 26 5.01 -4.23 5.24
C ALA A 26 5.94 -4.89 4.20
N HIS A 27 5.73 -4.65 2.90
CA HIS A 27 6.63 -5.12 1.85
C HIS A 27 8.03 -4.51 1.97
N ASN A 28 8.14 -3.21 2.28
CA ASN A 28 9.42 -2.54 2.52
C ASN A 28 10.20 -3.20 3.67
N LYS A 29 9.52 -3.53 4.78
CA LYS A 29 10.13 -4.25 5.91
C LYS A 29 10.61 -5.66 5.54
N LEU A 30 10.01 -6.27 4.51
CA LEU A 30 10.39 -7.58 3.99
C LEU A 30 11.44 -7.50 2.88
N ASN A 31 12.04 -6.32 2.63
CA ASN A 31 12.95 -6.05 1.52
C ASN A 31 12.33 -6.29 0.13
N ASN A 32 11.00 -6.32 0.04
CA ASN A 32 10.25 -6.50 -1.20
C ASN A 32 9.90 -5.14 -1.82
N ASN A 33 10.93 -4.43 -2.27
CA ASN A 33 10.80 -3.05 -2.74
C ASN A 33 9.91 -2.92 -3.98
N ASP A 34 9.98 -3.86 -4.93
CA ASP A 34 9.13 -3.87 -6.13
C ASP A 34 7.64 -3.93 -5.79
N GLN A 35 7.26 -4.81 -4.86
CA GLN A 35 5.87 -4.93 -4.41
C GLN A 35 5.43 -3.69 -3.63
N ALA A 36 6.33 -3.12 -2.81
CA ALA A 36 6.04 -1.89 -2.10
C ALA A 36 5.81 -0.71 -3.04
N LEU A 37 6.62 -0.58 -4.10
CA LEU A 37 6.46 0.44 -5.13
C LEU A 37 5.11 0.30 -5.84
N SER A 38 4.76 -0.90 -6.27
CA SER A 38 3.47 -1.15 -6.92
C SER A 38 2.29 -0.78 -6.03
N ASP A 39 2.36 -1.11 -4.74
CA ASP A 39 1.33 -0.72 -3.76
C ASP A 39 1.26 0.79 -3.52
N CYS A 40 2.41 1.47 -3.45
CA CYS A 40 2.45 2.92 -3.33
C CYS A 40 1.83 3.61 -4.55
N PHE A 41 2.12 3.14 -5.77
CA PHE A 41 1.48 3.65 -6.98
C PHE A 41 -0.03 3.43 -6.93
N ARG A 42 -0.48 2.23 -6.55
CA ARG A 42 -1.91 1.96 -6.46
C ARG A 42 -2.63 2.81 -5.42
N SER A 43 -1.97 3.07 -4.29
CA SER A 43 -2.45 3.99 -3.26
C SER A 43 -2.66 5.41 -3.81
N ILE A 44 -1.73 5.90 -4.63
CA ILE A 44 -1.79 7.23 -5.26
C ILE A 44 -2.84 7.30 -6.38
N GLU A 45 -3.01 6.23 -7.15
CA GLU A 45 -4.07 6.15 -8.16
C GLU A 45 -5.46 6.24 -7.53
N ILE A 46 -5.63 5.67 -6.33
CA ILE A 46 -6.89 5.67 -5.58
C ILE A 46 -7.12 7.02 -4.89
N ASP A 47 -6.11 7.50 -4.15
CA ASP A 47 -6.16 8.81 -3.51
C ASP A 47 -4.87 9.59 -3.80
N PRO A 48 -4.87 10.45 -4.82
CA PRO A 48 -3.71 11.27 -5.16
C PRO A 48 -3.43 12.36 -4.10
N ASN A 49 -4.33 12.59 -3.14
CA ASN A 49 -4.07 13.49 -2.03
C ASN A 49 -3.40 12.79 -0.84
N TYR A 50 -3.23 11.46 -0.90
CA TYR A 50 -2.68 10.69 0.20
C TYR A 50 -1.15 10.82 0.28
N SER A 51 -0.71 11.91 0.90
CA SER A 51 0.69 12.35 0.97
C SER A 51 1.64 11.29 1.55
N LYS A 52 1.13 10.39 2.40
CA LYS A 52 1.89 9.29 2.99
C LYS A 52 2.33 8.23 1.97
N ALA A 53 1.59 8.05 0.88
CA ALA A 53 1.98 7.13 -0.19
C ALA A 53 3.17 7.68 -0.98
N TYR A 54 3.19 8.98 -1.26
CA TYR A 54 4.33 9.65 -1.90
C TYR A 54 5.61 9.57 -1.06
N GLY A 55 5.50 9.70 0.26
CA GLY A 55 6.63 9.55 1.18
C GLY A 55 7.22 8.14 1.25
N ARG A 56 6.63 7.15 0.56
CA ARG A 56 7.15 5.79 0.43
C ARG A 56 7.59 5.42 -0.99
N LEU A 57 7.43 6.34 -1.95
CA LEU A 57 7.95 6.19 -3.31
C LEU A 57 9.39 6.71 -3.46
N GLY A 58 9.79 7.68 -2.62
CA GLY A 58 11.13 8.27 -2.58
C GLY A 58 11.86 7.92 -1.29
#